data_AF-A0A933QV03-F1
#
_entry.id   AF-A0A933QV03-F1
#
_cell.length_a   1.000
_cell.length_b   1.000
_cell.length_c   1.000
_cell.angle_alpha   90.00
_cell.angle_beta   90.00
_cell.angle_gamma   90.00
#
_symmetry.space_group_name_H-M   'P 1'
#
loop_
_entity.id
_entity.type
_entity.pdbx_description
1 polymer ?
#
loop_
_entity_poly.entity_id
_entity_poly.type
_entity_poly.pdbx_seq_one_letter_code
_entity_poly.pdbx_strand_id
1 'polypeptide(L)'
;MEKSCALLILIALLLTWLVACSAPRAQTISPAGPVSPLCSSIQRGLGYLHDRFNPNLGLLNESPQVAPHTYWLTNDNALAAFAFAQLNQPEMTATLTGSLQRYGHSTNGLIETVWGKTVAWPPYVEQYIPIEDDGQDKVWQESHEPSPNVRRFDDWEDYSNLAFLGALNKHNQGDDNEARAIFAKAIKKFDGIGFPDKAFTDNRYETYKLALALYVGSKISASLDNSAPAMLATLKKMQASNGGFYTHYRDLQTPDGDTNTETTSYALLALARYGCSD
;
A
#
# COMPACT_ATOMS: atom_id res chain seq x y z
N MET A 1 -39.42 77.17 37.98
CA MET A 1 -39.10 75.80 38.46
C MET A 1 -38.10 75.23 37.47
N GLU A 2 -36.82 75.51 37.74
CA GLU A 2 -35.82 74.52 38.19
C GLU A 2 -35.34 73.64 37.03
N LYS A 3 -34.16 73.96 36.44
CA LYS A 3 -32.80 73.47 36.81
C LYS A 3 -32.70 71.96 36.50
N SER A 4 -31.78 71.42 35.68
CA SER A 4 -30.35 71.68 35.41
C SER A 4 -30.00 71.02 34.04
N CYS A 5 -29.13 71.51 33.15
CA CYS A 5 -27.69 71.86 33.21
C CYS A 5 -26.74 70.71 33.60
N ALA A 6 -26.04 70.13 32.62
CA ALA A 6 -24.57 69.92 32.54
C ALA A 6 -24.27 68.97 31.35
N LEU A 7 -23.65 69.37 30.24
CA LEU A 7 -22.30 69.92 30.01
C LEU A 7 -21.18 68.87 30.18
N LEU A 8 -20.58 68.46 29.05
CA LEU A 8 -19.14 68.22 28.75
C LEU A 8 -19.05 67.23 27.57
N ILE A 9 -18.89 67.62 26.30
CA ILE A 9 -17.77 68.30 25.60
C ILE A 9 -16.56 67.39 25.33
N LEU A 10 -16.35 67.18 24.01
CA LEU A 10 -15.09 67.03 23.25
C LEU A 10 -14.36 65.68 23.18
N ILE A 11 -14.19 65.20 21.93
CA ILE A 11 -12.91 65.00 21.19
C ILE A 11 -13.24 64.01 20.05
N ALA A 12 -13.59 64.50 18.86
CA ALA A 12 -12.67 64.63 17.72
C ALA A 12 -11.84 63.37 17.48
N LEU A 13 -12.02 62.70 16.33
CA LEU A 13 -10.95 62.15 15.49
C LEU A 13 -11.55 61.50 14.23
N LEU A 14 -11.77 62.35 13.22
CA LEU A 14 -11.53 62.00 11.82
C LEU A 14 -10.03 61.68 11.70
N LEU A 15 -9.66 60.41 11.47
CA LEU A 15 -8.35 60.10 10.91
C LEU A 15 -8.38 58.75 10.17
N THR A 16 -8.29 58.89 8.85
CA THR A 16 -7.49 58.06 7.93
C THR A 16 -7.77 56.56 7.88
N TRP A 17 -8.46 56.16 6.82
CA TRP A 17 -8.23 54.89 6.14
C TRP A 17 -6.75 54.78 5.75
N LEU A 18 -5.99 53.97 6.48
CA LEU A 18 -4.73 53.40 6.03
C LEU A 18 -4.99 51.96 5.63
N VAL A 19 -5.02 51.72 4.32
CA VAL A 19 -4.93 50.38 3.73
C VAL A 19 -3.58 49.82 4.11
N ALA A 20 -3.55 48.90 5.08
CA ALA A 20 -2.39 48.09 5.37
C ALA A 20 -2.24 47.04 4.26
N CYS A 21 -1.48 47.37 3.21
CA CYS A 21 -0.88 46.38 2.31
C CYS A 21 0.05 45.49 3.15
N SER A 22 -0.47 44.37 3.64
CA SER A 22 0.34 43.33 4.25
C SER A 22 0.98 42.53 3.12
N ALA A 23 2.26 42.81 2.83
CA ALA A 23 3.05 41.97 1.95
C ALA A 23 3.06 40.53 2.51
N PRO A 24 2.86 39.49 1.67
CA PRO A 24 2.94 38.12 2.15
C PRO A 24 4.35 37.86 2.68
N ARG A 25 4.42 37.50 3.97
CA ARG A 25 5.66 37.11 4.63
C ARG A 25 6.20 35.87 3.92
N ALA A 26 7.31 36.01 3.21
CA ALA A 26 8.04 34.88 2.65
C ALA A 26 8.37 33.91 3.78
N GLN A 27 7.77 32.72 3.73
CA GLN A 27 8.12 31.64 4.63
C GLN A 27 9.53 31.16 4.24
N THR A 28 10.50 31.44 5.10
CA THR A 28 11.81 30.83 5.03
C THR A 28 11.64 29.31 5.14
N ILE A 29 11.93 28.60 4.05
CA ILE A 29 12.00 27.15 4.02
C ILE A 29 13.06 26.73 5.05
N SER A 30 12.62 26.11 6.14
CA SER A 30 13.56 25.48 7.08
C SER A 30 14.23 24.30 6.37
N PRO A 31 15.55 24.11 6.53
CA PRO A 31 16.22 22.95 5.96
C PRO A 31 15.57 21.68 6.52
N ALA A 32 15.41 20.68 5.64
CA ALA A 32 14.82 19.39 5.98
C ALA A 32 15.44 18.86 7.27
N GLY A 33 14.61 18.66 8.29
CA GLY A 33 15.02 18.00 9.52
C GLY A 33 15.55 16.59 9.22
N PRO A 34 16.30 15.98 10.14
CA PRO A 34 16.81 14.62 9.97
C PRO A 34 15.65 13.68 9.64
N VAL A 35 15.77 12.97 8.51
CA VAL A 35 14.83 11.92 8.11
C VAL A 35 14.82 10.90 9.25
N SER A 36 13.68 10.72 9.90
CA SER A 36 13.55 9.70 10.95
C SER A 36 14.02 8.35 10.38
N PRO A 37 14.91 7.62 11.06
CA PRO A 37 15.39 6.35 10.56
C PRO A 37 14.21 5.39 10.37
N LEU A 38 14.19 4.70 9.23
CA LEU A 38 13.24 3.61 8.99
C LEU A 38 13.39 2.57 10.11
N CYS A 39 12.27 2.02 10.59
CA CYS A 39 12.33 0.97 11.61
C CYS A 39 13.03 -0.29 11.09
N SER A 40 13.53 -1.10 12.03
CA SER A 40 14.34 -2.29 11.73
C SER A 40 13.65 -3.27 10.79
N SER A 41 12.33 -3.44 10.94
CA SER A 41 11.54 -4.32 10.07
C SER A 41 11.53 -3.85 8.60
N ILE A 42 11.38 -2.55 8.36
CA ILE A 42 11.44 -1.99 7.01
C ILE A 42 12.84 -2.15 6.42
N GLN A 43 13.88 -1.85 7.19
CA GLN A 43 15.27 -1.99 6.72
C GLN A 43 15.61 -3.43 6.31
N ARG A 44 15.19 -4.42 7.10
CA ARG A 44 15.39 -5.83 6.77
C ARG A 44 14.60 -6.25 5.52
N GLY A 45 13.36 -5.78 5.37
CA GLY A 45 12.56 -6.08 4.18
C GLY A 45 13.11 -5.45 2.91
N LEU A 46 13.67 -4.24 2.99
CA LEU A 46 14.41 -3.63 1.88
C LEU A 46 15.64 -4.46 1.50
N GLY A 47 16.43 -4.89 2.49
CA GLY A 47 17.57 -5.78 2.28
C GLY A 47 17.16 -7.07 1.56
N TYR A 48 16.07 -7.71 2.02
CA TYR A 48 15.51 -8.88 1.36
C TYR A 48 15.18 -8.62 -0.12
N LEU A 49 14.47 -7.53 -0.43
CA LEU A 49 14.13 -7.21 -1.83
C LEU A 49 15.39 -6.98 -2.66
N HIS A 50 16.40 -6.27 -2.15
CA HIS A 50 17.68 -6.11 -2.85
C HIS A 50 18.34 -7.47 -3.16
N ASP A 51 18.28 -8.44 -2.24
CA ASP A 51 18.83 -9.78 -2.43
C ASP A 51 18.05 -10.66 -3.42
N ARG A 52 16.89 -10.20 -3.93
CA ARG A 52 16.12 -10.88 -4.99
C ARG A 52 16.46 -10.36 -6.39
N PHE A 53 17.23 -9.29 -6.49
CA PHE A 53 17.49 -8.64 -7.76
C PHE A 53 18.44 -9.46 -8.64
N ASN A 54 17.96 -9.82 -9.83
CA ASN A 54 18.77 -10.37 -10.90
C ASN A 54 19.23 -9.22 -11.83
N PRO A 55 20.53 -8.89 -11.90
CA PRO A 55 21.03 -7.78 -12.70
C PRO A 55 20.93 -8.01 -14.22
N ASN A 56 20.84 -9.27 -14.68
CA ASN A 56 20.75 -9.57 -16.11
C ASN A 56 19.35 -9.23 -16.65
N LEU A 57 18.31 -9.56 -15.88
CA LEU A 57 16.92 -9.25 -16.23
C LEU A 57 16.54 -7.83 -15.80
N GLY A 58 17.17 -7.35 -14.72
CA GLY A 58 16.79 -6.13 -14.02
C GLY A 58 15.48 -6.29 -13.26
N LEU A 59 15.18 -7.50 -12.78
CA LEU A 59 13.96 -7.87 -12.08
C LEU A 59 14.29 -8.61 -10.78
N LEU A 60 13.34 -8.59 -9.86
CA LEU A 60 13.29 -9.35 -8.62
C LEU A 60 12.62 -10.70 -8.91
N ASN A 61 13.20 -11.80 -8.45
CA ASN A 61 12.52 -13.09 -8.52
C ASN A 61 11.39 -13.19 -7.48
N GLU A 62 10.50 -14.15 -7.69
CA GLU A 62 9.31 -14.36 -6.87
C GLU A 62 9.69 -14.79 -5.45
N SER A 63 10.46 -15.88 -5.32
CA SER A 63 10.85 -16.43 -4.02
C SER A 63 12.21 -17.15 -4.10
N PRO A 64 13.01 -17.17 -3.02
CA PRO A 64 14.37 -17.70 -3.07
C PRO A 64 14.46 -19.22 -3.20
N GLN A 65 13.47 -19.99 -2.73
CA GLN A 65 13.53 -21.45 -2.70
C GLN A 65 12.50 -22.09 -3.62
N VAL A 66 11.25 -21.62 -3.58
CA VAL A 66 10.15 -22.26 -4.33
C VAL A 66 10.15 -21.86 -5.80
N ALA A 67 10.47 -20.59 -6.10
CA ALA A 67 10.45 -20.05 -7.45
C ALA A 67 11.65 -19.11 -7.71
N PRO A 68 12.91 -19.58 -7.55
CA PRO A 68 14.11 -18.74 -7.67
C PRO A 68 14.34 -18.18 -9.07
N HIS A 69 13.72 -18.79 -10.08
CA HIS A 69 13.86 -18.45 -11.49
C HIS A 69 12.55 -17.95 -12.13
N THR A 70 11.58 -17.55 -11.31
CA THR A 70 10.32 -16.95 -11.79
C THR A 70 10.32 -15.46 -11.47
N TYR A 71 9.93 -14.63 -12.44
CA TYR A 71 9.90 -13.18 -12.30
C TYR A 71 8.55 -12.64 -12.78
N TRP A 72 7.73 -12.15 -11.86
CA TRP A 72 6.45 -11.53 -12.20
C TRP A 72 6.63 -10.03 -12.44
N LEU A 73 6.25 -9.55 -13.62
CA LEU A 73 6.42 -8.14 -13.96
C LEU A 73 5.56 -7.23 -13.06
N THR A 74 4.31 -7.57 -12.78
CA THR A 74 3.42 -6.70 -12.00
C THR A 74 3.42 -7.01 -10.51
N ASN A 75 3.03 -8.22 -10.14
CA ASN A 75 2.74 -8.59 -8.76
C ASN A 75 3.98 -8.52 -7.86
N ASP A 76 5.15 -8.88 -8.42
CA ASP A 76 6.43 -8.68 -7.75
C ASP A 76 7.05 -7.33 -8.09
N ASN A 77 7.35 -7.08 -9.37
CA ASN A 77 8.29 -6.02 -9.74
C ASN A 77 7.67 -4.61 -9.77
N ALA A 78 6.47 -4.44 -10.32
CA ALA A 78 5.79 -3.13 -10.28
C ALA A 78 5.37 -2.76 -8.85
N LEU A 79 4.90 -3.74 -8.07
CA LEU A 79 4.59 -3.54 -6.66
C LEU A 79 5.84 -3.18 -5.84
N ALA A 80 6.96 -3.90 -6.04
CA ALA A 80 8.22 -3.60 -5.38
C ALA A 80 8.77 -2.23 -5.78
N ALA A 81 8.70 -1.87 -7.07
CA ALA A 81 9.10 -0.54 -7.55
C ALA A 81 8.31 0.56 -6.84
N PHE A 82 6.99 0.36 -6.65
CA PHE A 82 6.16 1.27 -5.88
C PHE A 82 6.55 1.31 -4.40
N ALA A 83 6.81 0.17 -3.76
CA ALA A 83 7.27 0.10 -2.37
C ALA A 83 8.61 0.82 -2.17
N PHE A 84 9.59 0.61 -3.06
CA PHE A 84 10.87 1.32 -3.06
C PHE A 84 10.66 2.84 -3.19
N ALA A 85 9.72 3.28 -4.03
CA ALA A 85 9.42 4.70 -4.19
C ALA A 85 8.86 5.31 -2.90
N GLN A 86 7.93 4.61 -2.24
CA GLN A 86 7.35 5.04 -0.95
C GLN A 86 8.39 5.08 0.18
N LEU A 87 9.47 4.31 0.06
CA LEU A 87 10.56 4.20 1.04
C LEU A 87 11.81 4.99 0.69
N ASN A 88 11.70 5.94 -0.26
CA ASN A 88 12.80 6.80 -0.71
C ASN A 88 14.03 6.01 -1.19
N GLN A 89 13.81 4.97 -2.00
CA GLN A 89 14.87 4.17 -2.66
C GLN A 89 14.91 4.46 -4.17
N PRO A 90 15.32 5.68 -4.59
CA PRO A 90 15.14 6.15 -5.96
C PRO A 90 15.90 5.35 -7.02
N GLU A 91 17.07 4.83 -6.68
CA GLU A 91 17.89 4.02 -7.62
C GLU A 91 17.15 2.73 -8.00
N MET A 92 16.68 1.98 -7.00
CA MET A 92 15.97 0.73 -7.28
C MET A 92 14.60 0.98 -7.93
N THR A 93 13.90 2.05 -7.55
CA THR A 93 12.69 2.49 -8.26
C THR A 93 12.96 2.75 -9.74
N ALA A 94 14.02 3.48 -10.07
CA ALA A 94 14.36 3.80 -11.46
C ALA A 94 14.76 2.53 -12.25
N THR A 95 15.55 1.65 -11.64
CA THR A 95 15.96 0.37 -12.24
C THR A 95 14.76 -0.49 -12.59
N LEU A 96 13.88 -0.76 -11.63
CA LEU A 96 12.70 -1.61 -11.86
C LEU A 96 11.73 -0.96 -12.85
N THR A 97 11.47 0.35 -12.72
CA THR A 97 10.59 1.06 -13.67
C THR A 97 11.15 1.01 -15.10
N GLY A 98 12.46 1.16 -15.27
CA GLY A 98 13.12 1.02 -16.56
C GLY A 98 13.03 -0.39 -17.12
N SER A 99 13.18 -1.43 -16.29
CA SER A 99 12.96 -2.82 -16.71
C SER A 99 11.52 -3.08 -17.13
N LEU A 100 10.54 -2.64 -16.34
CA LEU A 100 9.12 -2.78 -16.66
C LEU A 100 8.76 -2.10 -17.99
N GLN A 101 9.34 -0.91 -18.24
CA GLN A 101 9.19 -0.24 -19.53
C GLN A 101 9.82 -1.04 -20.68
N ARG A 102 10.99 -1.65 -20.47
CA ARG A 102 11.67 -2.49 -21.45
C ARG A 102 10.86 -3.73 -21.82
N TYR A 103 10.25 -4.38 -20.83
CA TYR A 103 9.35 -5.51 -21.02
C TYR A 103 7.97 -5.11 -21.55
N GLY A 104 7.61 -3.82 -21.49
CA GLY A 104 6.33 -3.32 -21.98
C GLY A 104 5.15 -3.53 -21.05
N HIS A 105 5.39 -3.96 -19.80
CA HIS A 105 4.35 -4.21 -18.81
C HIS A 105 4.67 -3.54 -17.46
N SER A 106 3.78 -2.65 -17.03
CA SER A 106 3.84 -1.98 -15.71
C SER A 106 2.49 -2.00 -14.98
N THR A 107 1.50 -2.67 -15.56
CA THR A 107 0.10 -2.69 -15.13
C THR A 107 -0.50 -4.07 -15.39
N ASN A 108 -1.36 -4.54 -14.50
CA ASN A 108 -2.17 -5.75 -14.67
C ASN A 108 -3.69 -5.49 -14.55
N GLY A 109 -4.14 -4.27 -14.25
CA GLY A 109 -5.57 -3.96 -14.11
C GLY A 109 -6.16 -4.29 -12.73
N LEU A 110 -5.33 -4.59 -11.73
CA LEU A 110 -5.73 -4.83 -10.34
C LEU A 110 -4.86 -4.06 -9.34
N ILE A 111 -3.53 -4.27 -9.36
CA ILE A 111 -2.62 -3.76 -8.33
C ILE A 111 -2.47 -2.23 -8.37
N GLU A 112 -2.86 -1.57 -9.45
CA GLU A 112 -2.75 -0.11 -9.60
C GLU A 112 -3.63 0.65 -8.61
N THR A 113 -4.66 0.00 -8.08
CA THR A 113 -5.48 0.51 -6.99
C THR A 113 -4.61 0.89 -5.77
N VAL A 114 -3.52 0.15 -5.53
CA VAL A 114 -2.57 0.37 -4.43
C VAL A 114 -1.92 1.75 -4.52
N TRP A 115 -1.57 2.23 -5.72
CA TRP A 115 -0.95 3.54 -5.93
C TRP A 115 -1.89 4.62 -6.47
N GLY A 116 -3.20 4.41 -6.32
CA GLY A 116 -4.19 5.47 -6.49
C GLY A 116 -4.87 5.53 -7.86
N LYS A 117 -4.67 4.54 -8.74
CA LYS A 117 -5.41 4.49 -10.00
C LYS A 117 -6.75 3.79 -9.81
N THR A 118 -7.70 4.15 -10.66
CA THR A 118 -8.98 3.43 -10.79
C THR A 118 -8.84 2.34 -11.83
N VAL A 119 -9.42 1.17 -11.57
CA VAL A 119 -9.44 0.03 -12.49
C VAL A 119 -10.87 -0.48 -12.68
N ALA A 120 -11.09 -1.31 -13.70
CA ALA A 120 -12.39 -1.95 -13.94
C ALA A 120 -12.78 -2.86 -12.77
N TRP A 121 -14.03 -2.76 -12.30
CA TRP A 121 -14.52 -3.54 -11.16
C TRP A 121 -15.94 -4.09 -11.43
N PRO A 122 -16.30 -5.33 -11.01
CA PRO A 122 -15.43 -6.37 -10.42
C PRO A 122 -14.24 -6.73 -11.31
N PRO A 123 -13.09 -7.15 -10.75
CA PRO A 123 -11.91 -7.45 -11.53
C PRO A 123 -12.15 -8.69 -12.41
N TYR A 124 -11.45 -8.76 -13.54
CA TYR A 124 -11.41 -9.98 -14.34
C TYR A 124 -10.60 -11.06 -13.59
N VAL A 125 -10.88 -12.32 -13.87
CA VAL A 125 -10.04 -13.44 -13.39
C VAL A 125 -8.65 -13.33 -14.03
N GLU A 126 -7.62 -13.64 -13.24
CA GLU A 126 -6.23 -13.56 -13.66
C GLU A 126 -5.93 -14.43 -14.89
N GLN A 127 -5.01 -13.93 -15.71
CA GLN A 127 -4.40 -14.63 -16.83
C GLN A 127 -2.88 -14.56 -16.68
N TYR A 128 -2.19 -15.65 -16.96
CA TYR A 128 -0.74 -15.70 -16.97
C TYR A 128 -0.21 -15.70 -18.41
N ILE A 129 0.56 -14.68 -18.74
CA ILE A 129 1.13 -14.46 -20.07
C ILE A 129 2.65 -14.69 -19.97
N PRO A 130 3.21 -15.70 -20.64
CA PRO A 130 4.66 -15.88 -20.71
C PRO A 130 5.27 -14.76 -21.56
N ILE A 131 6.30 -14.10 -21.05
CA ILE A 131 6.99 -12.99 -21.73
C ILE A 131 8.34 -13.46 -22.26
N GLU A 132 9.11 -14.14 -21.43
CA GLU A 132 10.44 -14.65 -21.77
C GLU A 132 10.68 -15.97 -21.02
N ASP A 133 11.33 -16.93 -21.70
CA ASP A 133 11.79 -18.20 -21.13
C ASP A 133 13.09 -18.57 -21.84
N ASP A 134 14.22 -18.48 -21.14
CA ASP A 134 15.54 -18.85 -21.67
C ASP A 134 15.97 -20.28 -21.31
N GLY A 135 15.04 -21.06 -20.73
CA GLY A 135 15.29 -22.40 -20.21
C GLY A 135 15.80 -22.45 -18.77
N GLN A 136 16.19 -21.31 -18.18
CA GLN A 136 16.51 -21.16 -16.77
C GLN A 136 15.52 -20.20 -16.10
N ASP A 137 15.56 -18.94 -16.50
CA ASP A 137 14.75 -17.85 -15.98
C ASP A 137 13.47 -17.67 -16.81
N LYS A 138 12.35 -17.42 -16.10
CA LYS A 138 11.03 -17.27 -16.69
C LYS A 138 10.39 -15.96 -16.25
N VAL A 139 10.07 -15.12 -17.22
CA VAL A 139 9.40 -13.84 -17.00
C VAL A 139 7.92 -13.97 -17.37
N TRP A 140 7.06 -13.61 -16.43
CA TRP A 140 5.61 -13.72 -16.55
C TRP A 140 4.91 -12.40 -16.30
N GLN A 141 3.77 -12.22 -16.95
CA GLN A 141 2.82 -11.14 -16.71
C GLN A 141 1.50 -11.74 -16.23
N GLU A 142 1.03 -11.31 -15.05
CA GLU A 142 -0.35 -11.54 -14.64
C GLU A 142 -1.24 -10.44 -15.24
N SER A 143 -2.44 -10.76 -15.73
CA SER A 143 -3.35 -9.78 -16.32
C SER A 143 -4.79 -9.98 -15.87
N HIS A 144 -5.42 -8.89 -15.43
CA HIS A 144 -6.84 -8.73 -15.14
C HIS A 144 -7.52 -7.80 -16.16
N GLU A 145 -6.98 -7.73 -17.38
CA GLU A 145 -7.57 -6.96 -18.47
C GLU A 145 -8.66 -7.77 -19.21
N PRO A 146 -9.65 -7.10 -19.83
CA PRO A 146 -10.69 -7.77 -20.60
C PRO A 146 -10.09 -8.57 -21.77
N SER A 147 -10.45 -9.84 -21.86
CA SER A 147 -10.01 -10.76 -22.92
C SER A 147 -11.16 -11.72 -23.28
N PRO A 148 -11.24 -12.22 -24.53
CA PRO A 148 -12.25 -13.20 -24.91
C PRO A 148 -12.26 -14.40 -23.94
N ASN A 149 -13.44 -14.73 -23.43
CA ASN A 149 -13.69 -15.85 -22.49
C ASN A 149 -13.22 -15.64 -21.04
N VAL A 150 -12.71 -14.46 -20.68
CA VAL A 150 -12.31 -14.18 -19.30
C VAL A 150 -13.49 -13.63 -18.52
N ARG A 151 -13.83 -14.33 -17.43
CA ARG A 151 -14.92 -13.96 -16.53
C ARG A 151 -14.46 -12.91 -15.53
N ARG A 152 -15.43 -12.30 -14.85
CA ARG A 152 -15.17 -11.45 -13.69
C ARG A 152 -15.30 -12.27 -12.40
N PHE A 153 -14.62 -11.82 -11.34
CA PHE A 153 -14.86 -12.27 -9.98
C PHE A 153 -16.16 -11.65 -9.46
N ASP A 154 -17.30 -12.23 -9.81
CA ASP A 154 -18.61 -11.72 -9.38
C ASP A 154 -18.79 -11.77 -7.84
N ASP A 155 -18.06 -12.67 -7.19
CA ASP A 155 -18.01 -12.93 -5.75
C ASP A 155 -16.78 -12.30 -5.07
N TRP A 156 -16.16 -11.29 -5.68
CA TRP A 156 -14.92 -10.67 -5.18
C TRP A 156 -14.99 -10.21 -3.70
N GLU A 157 -16.17 -9.81 -3.19
CA GLU A 157 -16.34 -9.40 -1.79
C GLU A 157 -16.10 -10.56 -0.79
N ASP A 158 -16.16 -11.82 -1.24
CA ASP A 158 -15.91 -13.01 -0.43
C ASP A 158 -14.41 -13.29 -0.24
N TYR A 159 -13.54 -12.63 -1.02
CA TYR A 159 -12.09 -12.69 -0.89
C TYR A 159 -11.59 -11.38 -0.25
N SER A 160 -10.93 -11.44 0.90
CA SER A 160 -10.59 -10.25 1.68
C SER A 160 -9.59 -9.34 0.95
N ASN A 161 -8.63 -9.92 0.22
CA ASN A 161 -7.70 -9.17 -0.61
C ASN A 161 -8.41 -8.36 -1.68
N LEU A 162 -9.31 -8.99 -2.45
CA LEU A 162 -10.11 -8.28 -3.47
C LEU A 162 -11.03 -7.26 -2.81
N ALA A 163 -11.62 -7.57 -1.65
CA ALA A 163 -12.43 -6.62 -0.91
C ALA A 163 -11.64 -5.36 -0.52
N PHE A 164 -10.40 -5.50 -0.04
CA PHE A 164 -9.53 -4.36 0.29
C PHE A 164 -9.11 -3.56 -0.96
N LEU A 165 -8.75 -4.23 -2.06
CA LEU A 165 -8.43 -3.55 -3.32
C LEU A 165 -9.66 -2.85 -3.92
N GLY A 166 -10.85 -3.43 -3.78
CA GLY A 166 -12.12 -2.81 -4.18
C GLY A 166 -12.46 -1.57 -3.36
N ALA A 167 -12.20 -1.60 -2.04
CA ALA A 167 -12.31 -0.41 -1.18
C ALA A 167 -11.34 0.69 -1.64
N LEU A 168 -10.09 0.36 -1.95
CA LEU A 168 -9.14 1.33 -2.53
C LEU A 168 -9.62 1.85 -3.89
N ASN A 169 -10.15 1.00 -4.76
CA ASN A 169 -10.64 1.43 -6.06
C ASN A 169 -11.79 2.44 -5.93
N LYS A 170 -12.71 2.24 -4.97
CA LYS A 170 -13.77 3.20 -4.64
C LYS A 170 -13.24 4.51 -4.09
N HIS A 171 -12.25 4.44 -3.19
CA HIS A 171 -11.57 5.63 -2.69
C HIS A 171 -10.89 6.42 -3.83
N ASN A 172 -10.22 5.71 -4.75
CA ASN A 172 -9.57 6.32 -5.90
C ASN A 172 -10.57 6.95 -6.90
N GLN A 173 -11.85 6.54 -6.87
CA GLN A 173 -12.95 7.15 -7.61
C GLN A 173 -13.56 8.37 -6.89
N GLY A 174 -13.12 8.68 -5.67
CA GLY A 174 -13.69 9.72 -4.81
C GLY A 174 -14.92 9.28 -4.02
N ASP A 175 -15.26 7.99 -4.02
CA ASP A 175 -16.39 7.43 -3.28
C ASP A 175 -15.94 6.85 -1.93
N ASP A 176 -15.57 7.75 -1.03
CA ASP A 176 -15.06 7.42 0.30
C ASP A 176 -16.07 6.69 1.19
N ASN A 177 -17.36 6.92 0.98
CA ASN A 177 -18.41 6.28 1.76
C ASN A 177 -18.53 4.81 1.39
N GLU A 178 -18.57 4.50 0.09
CA GLU A 178 -18.58 3.12 -0.38
C GLU A 178 -17.26 2.40 -0.07
N ALA A 179 -16.12 3.09 -0.21
CA ALA A 179 -14.82 2.56 0.18
C ALA A 179 -14.79 2.09 1.64
N ARG A 180 -15.26 2.93 2.58
CA ARG A 180 -15.36 2.57 4.00
C ARG A 180 -16.38 1.46 4.25
N ALA A 181 -17.49 1.43 3.52
CA ALA A 181 -18.49 0.38 3.66
C ALA A 181 -17.94 -1.00 3.24
N ILE A 182 -17.25 -1.08 2.10
CA ILE A 182 -16.58 -2.30 1.63
C ILE A 182 -15.51 -2.74 2.64
N PHE A 183 -14.65 -1.81 3.07
CA PHE A 183 -13.61 -2.09 4.05
C PHE A 183 -14.18 -2.65 5.37
N ALA A 184 -15.25 -2.03 5.89
CA ALA A 184 -15.90 -2.47 7.12
C ALA A 184 -16.55 -3.86 7.01
N LYS A 185 -16.99 -4.29 5.82
CA LYS A 185 -17.43 -5.67 5.58
C LYS A 185 -16.24 -6.63 5.56
N ALA A 186 -15.15 -6.24 4.91
CA ALA A 186 -13.94 -7.07 4.80
C ALA A 186 -13.29 -7.30 6.17
N ILE A 187 -13.16 -6.25 7.00
CA ILE A 187 -12.47 -6.34 8.29
C ILE A 187 -13.18 -7.26 9.29
N LYS A 188 -14.50 -7.44 9.16
CA LYS A 188 -15.28 -8.39 9.99
C LYS A 188 -14.92 -9.85 9.75
N LYS A 189 -14.23 -10.16 8.64
CA LYS A 189 -13.72 -11.51 8.40
C LYS A 189 -12.51 -11.82 9.28
N PHE A 190 -11.85 -10.82 9.87
CA PHE A 190 -10.71 -11.06 10.76
C PHE A 190 -11.13 -11.81 12.02
N ASP A 191 -10.54 -12.98 12.26
CA ASP A 191 -10.89 -13.88 13.38
C ASP A 191 -10.02 -13.69 14.63
N GLY A 192 -9.15 -12.68 14.62
CA GLY A 192 -8.14 -12.45 15.67
C GLY A 192 -6.76 -13.00 15.31
N ILE A 193 -6.66 -13.87 14.30
CA ILE A 193 -5.41 -14.46 13.80
C ILE A 193 -5.14 -13.96 12.37
N GLY A 194 -6.11 -14.13 11.49
CA GLY A 194 -6.02 -13.78 10.07
C GLY A 194 -7.40 -13.64 9.41
N PHE A 195 -7.45 -13.80 8.10
CA PHE A 195 -8.67 -13.67 7.30
C PHE A 195 -9.12 -15.03 6.74
N PRO A 196 -9.96 -15.80 7.45
CA PRO A 196 -10.56 -17.04 6.97
C PRO A 196 -11.67 -16.75 5.95
N ASP A 197 -11.29 -16.27 4.77
CA ASP A 197 -12.20 -15.93 3.69
C ASP A 197 -12.37 -17.08 2.68
N LYS A 198 -12.94 -16.81 1.51
CA LYS A 198 -13.23 -17.88 0.53
C LYS A 198 -11.99 -18.63 0.04
N ALA A 199 -10.81 -18.01 0.05
CA ALA A 199 -9.56 -18.67 -0.32
C ALA A 199 -8.93 -19.44 0.85
N PHE A 200 -9.47 -19.31 2.07
CA PHE A 200 -8.95 -19.99 3.26
C PHE A 200 -9.16 -21.50 3.15
N THR A 201 -8.04 -22.20 2.98
CA THR A 201 -7.98 -23.66 2.84
C THR A 201 -6.85 -24.20 3.72
N ASP A 202 -6.94 -25.47 4.11
CA ASP A 202 -5.92 -26.17 4.90
C ASP A 202 -5.51 -25.47 6.22
N ASN A 203 -6.38 -24.64 6.79
CA ASN A 203 -6.08 -23.79 7.95
C ASN A 203 -4.84 -22.90 7.75
N ARG A 204 -4.66 -22.32 6.56
CA ARG A 204 -3.56 -21.42 6.22
C ARG A 204 -4.09 -20.03 5.91
N TYR A 205 -3.60 -19.05 6.65
CA TYR A 205 -3.82 -17.64 6.38
C TYR A 205 -2.74 -17.12 5.43
N GLU A 206 -3.08 -16.10 4.64
CA GLU A 206 -2.13 -15.38 3.78
C GLU A 206 -1.64 -14.10 4.47
N THR A 207 -0.33 -13.93 4.57
CA THR A 207 0.30 -12.81 5.27
C THR A 207 0.00 -11.46 4.61
N TYR A 208 -0.03 -11.40 3.27
CA TYR A 208 -0.25 -10.14 2.57
C TYR A 208 -1.67 -9.57 2.82
N LYS A 209 -2.66 -10.39 3.23
CA LYS A 209 -3.99 -9.89 3.61
C LYS A 209 -3.96 -9.03 4.87
N LEU A 210 -3.09 -9.34 5.83
CA LEU A 210 -2.85 -8.47 7.00
C LEU A 210 -2.24 -7.13 6.57
N ALA A 211 -1.24 -7.20 5.68
CA ALA A 211 -0.58 -6.01 5.16
C ALA A 211 -1.55 -5.11 4.38
N LEU A 212 -2.38 -5.69 3.50
CA LEU A 212 -3.42 -4.98 2.79
C LEU A 212 -4.42 -4.32 3.75
N ALA A 213 -4.92 -5.02 4.77
CA ALA A 213 -5.86 -4.44 5.72
C ALA A 213 -5.28 -3.19 6.40
N LEU A 214 -4.05 -3.28 6.93
CA LEU A 214 -3.35 -2.16 7.59
C LEU A 214 -3.08 -1.00 6.63
N TYR A 215 -2.58 -1.30 5.42
CA TYR A 215 -2.29 -0.30 4.39
C TYR A 215 -3.56 0.42 3.94
N VAL A 216 -4.60 -0.32 3.54
CA VAL A 216 -5.85 0.22 3.04
C VAL A 216 -6.56 1.01 4.12
N GLY A 217 -6.71 0.46 5.33
CA GLY A 217 -7.36 1.15 6.44
C GLY A 217 -6.73 2.51 6.74
N SER A 218 -5.39 2.57 6.75
CA SER A 218 -4.63 3.81 6.90
C SER A 218 -4.78 4.77 5.72
N LYS A 219 -4.86 4.26 4.50
CA LYS A 219 -4.97 5.06 3.28
C LYS A 219 -6.33 5.75 3.17
N ILE A 220 -7.42 5.04 3.47
CA ILE A 220 -8.80 5.55 3.35
C ILE A 220 -9.35 6.12 4.68
N SER A 221 -8.53 6.18 5.72
CA SER A 221 -8.92 6.61 7.08
C SER A 221 -10.11 5.81 7.64
N ALA A 222 -10.11 4.49 7.43
CA ALA A 222 -11.12 3.58 7.98
C ALA A 222 -10.71 3.05 9.37
N SER A 223 -11.71 2.76 10.21
CA SER A 223 -11.49 2.05 11.48
C SER A 223 -11.02 0.63 11.20
N LEU A 224 -9.88 0.25 11.78
CA LEU A 224 -9.43 -1.14 11.92
C LEU A 224 -9.96 -1.79 13.21
N ASP A 225 -10.88 -1.09 13.91
CA ASP A 225 -11.38 -1.41 15.24
C ASP A 225 -10.23 -1.72 16.22
N ASN A 226 -10.42 -2.65 17.13
CA ASN A 226 -9.37 -3.10 18.05
C ASN A 226 -8.44 -4.17 17.41
N SER A 227 -8.58 -4.44 16.11
CA SER A 227 -7.87 -5.52 15.42
C SER A 227 -6.46 -5.13 14.97
N ALA A 228 -6.20 -3.84 14.77
CA ALA A 228 -4.95 -3.35 14.21
C ALA A 228 -3.68 -3.77 15.00
N PRO A 229 -3.66 -3.72 16.35
CA PRO A 229 -2.50 -4.19 17.12
C PRO A 229 -2.20 -5.67 16.90
N ALA A 230 -3.24 -6.51 16.82
CA ALA A 230 -3.08 -7.93 16.55
C ALA A 230 -2.55 -8.18 15.13
N MET A 231 -3.12 -7.51 14.12
CA MET A 231 -2.65 -7.60 12.73
C MET A 231 -1.19 -7.17 12.58
N LEU A 232 -0.79 -6.04 13.20
CA LEU A 232 0.58 -5.56 13.15
C LEU A 232 1.54 -6.53 13.85
N ALA A 233 1.16 -7.06 15.02
CA ALA A 233 1.97 -8.02 15.75
C ALA A 233 2.15 -9.33 14.95
N THR A 234 1.09 -9.84 14.33
CA THR A 234 1.17 -11.03 13.46
C THR A 234 2.05 -10.75 12.25
N LEU A 235 1.84 -9.63 11.55
CA LEU A 235 2.64 -9.26 10.38
C LEU A 235 4.13 -9.21 10.73
N LYS A 236 4.51 -8.53 11.83
CA LYS A 236 5.91 -8.46 12.30
C LYS A 236 6.49 -9.86 12.61
N LYS A 237 5.70 -10.77 13.18
CA LYS A 237 6.13 -12.15 13.44
C LYS A 237 6.35 -12.97 12.18
N MET A 238 5.67 -12.64 11.08
CA MET A 238 5.84 -13.32 9.80
C MET A 238 7.07 -12.85 9.02
N GLN A 239 7.83 -11.88 9.54
CA GLN A 239 9.12 -11.53 8.97
C GLN A 239 10.17 -12.58 9.35
N ALA A 240 10.74 -13.22 8.34
CA ALA A 240 11.80 -14.21 8.49
C ALA A 240 13.16 -13.56 8.83
N SER A 241 14.11 -14.41 9.21
CA SER A 241 15.49 -13.98 9.52
C SER A 241 16.25 -13.41 8.31
N ASN A 242 15.87 -13.80 7.09
CA ASN A 242 16.40 -13.24 5.85
C ASN A 242 15.79 -11.86 5.49
N GLY A 243 14.87 -11.35 6.33
CA GLY A 243 14.21 -10.06 6.15
C GLY A 243 12.92 -10.09 5.32
N GLY A 244 12.66 -11.14 4.55
CA GLY A 244 11.43 -11.32 3.79
C GLY A 244 10.25 -11.72 4.67
N PHE A 245 9.04 -11.63 4.15
CA PHE A 245 7.83 -12.05 4.85
C PHE A 245 7.31 -13.36 4.28
N TYR A 246 7.05 -14.33 5.15
CA TYR A 246 6.45 -15.62 4.77
C TYR A 246 5.09 -15.38 4.12
N THR A 247 4.82 -16.08 3.02
CA THR A 247 3.55 -15.96 2.29
C THR A 247 2.34 -16.38 3.12
N HIS A 248 2.50 -17.38 3.99
CA HIS A 248 1.41 -17.95 4.77
C HIS A 248 1.78 -18.15 6.25
N TYR A 249 0.77 -18.48 7.04
CA TYR A 249 0.93 -18.94 8.42
C TYR A 249 -0.32 -19.69 8.90
N ARG A 250 -0.16 -20.49 9.94
CA ARG A 250 -1.28 -21.23 10.56
C ARG A 250 -1.71 -20.61 11.88
N ASP A 251 -0.76 -20.04 12.59
CA ASP A 251 -0.93 -19.31 13.84
C ASP A 251 0.26 -18.36 14.06
N LEU A 252 0.32 -17.72 15.24
CA LEU A 252 1.37 -16.77 15.59
C LEU A 252 2.76 -17.39 15.78
N GLN A 253 2.86 -18.72 15.83
CA GLN A 253 4.09 -19.47 16.08
C GLN A 253 4.55 -20.27 14.86
N THR A 254 3.67 -20.42 13.86
CA THR A 254 3.86 -21.34 12.74
C THR A 254 3.77 -20.58 11.41
N PRO A 255 4.83 -19.88 10.99
CA PRO A 255 4.96 -19.41 9.62
C PRO A 255 4.93 -20.59 8.63
N ASP A 256 4.41 -20.35 7.42
CA ASP A 256 4.25 -21.35 6.38
C ASP A 256 4.54 -20.76 4.99
N GLY A 257 4.96 -21.60 4.04
CA GLY A 257 5.42 -21.18 2.71
C GLY A 257 6.81 -20.53 2.69
N ASP A 258 7.24 -20.10 1.51
CA ASP A 258 8.48 -19.34 1.33
C ASP A 258 8.23 -17.85 1.57
N THR A 259 9.29 -17.10 1.85
CA THR A 259 9.26 -15.63 1.73
C THR A 259 9.18 -15.25 0.26
N ASN A 260 8.40 -14.23 -0.11
CA ASN A 260 8.32 -13.79 -1.50
C ASN A 260 8.35 -12.26 -1.67
N THR A 261 8.59 -11.81 -2.89
CA THR A 261 8.73 -10.38 -3.25
C THR A 261 7.41 -9.62 -3.08
N GLU A 262 6.29 -10.16 -3.58
CA GLU A 262 4.96 -9.56 -3.42
C GLU A 262 4.56 -9.33 -1.96
N THR A 263 4.58 -10.37 -1.11
CA THR A 263 4.17 -10.29 0.30
C THR A 263 5.07 -9.32 1.06
N THR A 264 6.38 -9.36 0.79
CA THR A 264 7.33 -8.42 1.40
C THR A 264 7.03 -6.99 0.99
N SER A 265 6.72 -6.74 -0.28
CA SER A 265 6.38 -5.40 -0.78
C SER A 265 5.11 -4.86 -0.14
N TYR A 266 4.05 -5.67 -0.02
CA TYR A 266 2.84 -5.27 0.72
C TYR A 266 3.13 -4.99 2.19
N ALA A 267 3.91 -5.85 2.86
CA ALA A 267 4.27 -5.67 4.27
C ALA A 267 5.02 -4.35 4.49
N LEU A 268 5.97 -4.03 3.60
CA LEU A 268 6.72 -2.77 3.64
C LEU A 268 5.81 -1.56 3.47
N LEU A 269 4.87 -1.59 2.51
CA LEU A 269 3.87 -0.52 2.33
C LEU A 269 3.00 -0.35 3.58
N ALA A 270 2.56 -1.45 4.19
CA ALA A 270 1.76 -1.43 5.40
C ALA A 270 2.54 -0.81 6.57
N LEU A 271 3.77 -1.26 6.81
CA LEU A 271 4.63 -0.74 7.89
C LEU A 271 4.99 0.73 7.71
N ALA A 272 5.27 1.15 6.48
CA ALA A 272 5.56 2.55 6.15
C ALA A 272 4.34 3.46 6.38
N ARG A 273 3.14 2.97 6.07
CA ARG A 273 1.91 3.75 6.10
C ARG A 273 1.21 3.75 7.45
N TYR A 274 1.02 2.57 8.05
CA TYR A 274 0.37 2.39 9.36
C TYR A 274 1.32 2.73 10.51
N GLY A 275 2.61 2.48 10.32
CA GLY A 275 3.63 2.60 11.34
C GLY A 275 4.14 1.24 11.80
N CYS A 276 5.35 1.25 12.35
CA CYS A 276 6.07 0.05 12.74
C CYS A 276 6.68 0.14 14.14
N SER A 277 6.02 0.89 15.04
CA SER A 277 6.43 1.05 16.43
C SER A 277 6.76 -0.30 17.07
N ASP A 278 7.87 -0.33 17.81
CA ASP A 278 8.34 -1.48 18.57
C ASP A 278 7.69 -1.58 19.94
#